data_AF-A0A0F8ZAE5-F1
#
_entry.id   AF-A0A0F8ZAE5-F1
#
_cell.length_a   1.000
_cell.length_b   1.000
_cell.length_c   1.000
_cell.angle_alpha   90.00
_cell.angle_beta   90.00
_cell.angle_gamma   90.00
#
_symmetry.space_group_name_H-M   'P 1'
#
loop_
_entity.id
_entity.type
_entity.pdbx_description
1 polymer ?
#
loop_
_entity_poly.entity_id
_entity_poly.type
_entity_poly.pdbx_seq_one_letter_code
_entity_poly.pdbx_strand_id
1 'polypeptide(L)'
;MANWSATEISTVGSGRTYTTLAAWWAAKGGSGTTAPHAECYTGADLGTVTISGAVGTPTSDYYVRIYTATGERHDGTRSGTTGTYLNTGNQHGIDVQENYTRIEGLRLYRSNGQQKGAIALTNSVTNILVDGCVVVGIGNQATTYQWAYSIANNVTATVQNCLAYGTTGAKTGINSSAFRCWYCGAVSILNCAVTGWTDASGVYDAGFFAANTTTPVVWTNCVSIGNSTGNDFER
;
A
#
# COMPACT_ATOMS: atom_id res chain seq x y z
N MET A 1 29.06 16.85 -0.91
CA MET A 1 27.95 16.02 -1.42
C MET A 1 28.38 14.58 -1.28
N ALA A 2 27.58 13.70 -0.67
CA ALA A 2 27.89 12.27 -0.67
C ALA A 2 27.77 11.77 -2.11
N ASN A 3 28.79 11.06 -2.60
CA ASN A 3 28.73 10.38 -3.89
C ASN A 3 27.87 9.14 -3.73
N TRP A 4 26.59 9.25 -4.06
CA TRP A 4 25.69 8.11 -4.13
C TRP A 4 26.13 7.20 -5.27
N SER A 5 26.21 5.89 -5.02
CA SER A 5 26.58 4.90 -6.04
C SER A 5 25.35 4.40 -6.80
N ALA A 6 25.57 3.51 -7.78
CA ALA A 6 24.52 2.87 -8.57
C ALA A 6 23.44 2.20 -7.70
N THR A 7 22.23 2.09 -8.26
CA THR A 7 21.09 1.38 -7.67
C THR A 7 21.49 0.00 -7.16
N GLU A 8 21.12 -0.32 -5.91
CA GLU A 8 21.35 -1.64 -5.34
C GLU A 8 20.05 -2.44 -5.32
N ILE A 9 20.02 -3.52 -6.11
CA ILE A 9 18.88 -4.44 -6.16
C ILE A 9 19.17 -5.65 -5.28
N SER A 10 18.28 -5.89 -4.32
CA SER A 10 18.30 -7.05 -3.43
C SER A 10 17.12 -7.95 -3.72
N THR A 11 17.34 -9.27 -3.80
CA THR A 11 16.25 -10.23 -4.04
C THR A 11 15.59 -10.65 -2.72
N VAL A 12 14.25 -10.69 -2.70
CA VAL A 12 13.47 -11.03 -1.51
C VAL A 12 12.51 -12.19 -1.81
N GLY A 13 12.52 -13.23 -0.98
CA GLY A 13 11.68 -14.43 -1.11
C GLY A 13 12.40 -15.72 -0.69
N SER A 14 11.73 -16.87 -0.84
CA SER A 14 12.32 -18.17 -0.49
C SER A 14 13.56 -18.46 -1.36
N GLY A 15 14.68 -18.81 -0.73
CA GLY A 15 15.96 -19.06 -1.42
C GLY A 15 16.63 -17.81 -2.02
N ARG A 16 16.19 -16.60 -1.65
CA ARG A 16 16.74 -15.32 -2.13
C ARG A 16 17.71 -14.70 -1.13
N THR A 17 18.29 -13.54 -1.48
CA THR A 17 19.24 -12.79 -0.62
C THR A 17 18.64 -12.51 0.76
N TYR A 18 17.38 -12.09 0.79
CA TYR A 18 16.60 -11.91 2.00
C TYR A 18 15.34 -12.76 1.94
N THR A 19 14.96 -13.36 3.06
CA THR A 19 13.73 -14.16 3.13
C THR A 19 12.48 -13.30 3.33
N THR A 20 12.61 -12.11 3.93
CA THR A 20 11.50 -11.19 4.24
C THR A 20 11.86 -9.74 3.93
N LEU A 21 10.84 -8.91 3.74
CA LEU A 21 11.02 -7.47 3.55
C LEU A 21 11.59 -6.78 4.80
N ALA A 22 11.22 -7.23 5.99
CA ALA A 22 11.79 -6.73 7.24
C ALA A 22 13.31 -6.98 7.33
N ALA A 23 13.77 -8.18 6.96
CA ALA A 23 15.20 -8.50 6.95
C ALA A 23 15.97 -7.67 5.90
N TRP A 24 15.38 -7.47 4.72
CA TRP A 24 15.93 -6.58 3.70
C TRP A 24 16.05 -5.13 4.22
N TRP A 25 14.97 -4.58 4.79
CA TRP A 25 14.97 -3.21 5.27
C TRP A 25 15.94 -3.00 6.43
N ALA A 26 16.05 -3.95 7.36
CA ALA A 26 17.04 -3.89 8.44
C ALA A 26 18.48 -3.80 7.92
N ALA A 27 18.77 -4.44 6.79
CA ALA A 27 20.10 -4.40 6.18
C ALA A 27 20.32 -3.16 5.28
N LYS A 28 19.27 -2.67 4.60
CA LYS A 28 19.39 -1.65 3.55
C LYS A 28 18.90 -0.25 3.95
N GLY A 29 17.91 -0.15 4.83
CA GLY A 29 17.39 1.15 5.29
C GLY A 29 18.46 2.01 5.98
N GLY A 30 19.44 1.36 6.63
CA GLY A 30 20.59 2.01 7.27
C GLY A 30 21.76 2.37 6.35
N SER A 31 21.80 1.91 5.09
CA SER A 31 22.96 2.09 4.22
C SER A 31 22.86 3.40 3.41
N GLY A 32 23.44 4.48 3.93
CA GLY A 32 23.27 5.83 3.41
C GLY A 32 23.95 6.21 2.09
N THR A 33 24.19 5.25 1.20
CA THR A 33 24.98 5.47 -0.03
C THR A 33 24.36 4.92 -1.31
N THR A 34 23.24 4.20 -1.23
CA THR A 34 22.56 3.57 -2.39
C THR A 34 21.05 3.74 -2.32
N ALA A 35 20.38 3.78 -3.48
CA ALA A 35 18.93 3.65 -3.57
C ALA A 35 18.53 2.18 -3.33
N PRO A 36 17.85 1.84 -2.22
CA PRO A 36 17.59 0.46 -1.86
C PRO A 36 16.36 -0.07 -2.61
N HIS A 37 16.56 -1.07 -3.45
CA HIS A 37 15.49 -1.73 -4.19
C HIS A 37 15.32 -3.19 -3.73
N ALA A 38 14.10 -3.56 -3.35
CA ALA A 38 13.67 -4.94 -3.12
C ALA A 38 12.97 -5.48 -4.36
N GLU A 39 13.59 -6.49 -5.00
CA GLU A 39 12.96 -7.30 -6.04
C GLU A 39 12.37 -8.56 -5.42
N CYS A 40 11.04 -8.63 -5.40
CA CYS A 40 10.28 -9.64 -4.70
C CYS A 40 9.87 -10.80 -5.61
N TYR A 41 10.06 -12.03 -5.12
CA TYR A 41 9.72 -13.28 -5.80
C TYR A 41 8.64 -14.05 -5.05
N THR A 42 7.86 -14.86 -5.77
CA THR A 42 6.82 -15.72 -5.16
C THR A 42 7.44 -16.90 -4.39
N GLY A 43 6.57 -17.69 -3.73
CA GLY A 43 6.93 -18.94 -3.09
C GLY A 43 6.96 -18.90 -1.55
N ALA A 44 6.79 -17.72 -0.96
CA ALA A 44 6.58 -17.56 0.48
C ALA A 44 5.93 -16.21 0.81
N ASP A 45 5.42 -16.10 2.04
CA ASP A 45 5.03 -14.84 2.65
C ASP A 45 6.26 -13.96 2.88
N LEU A 46 6.27 -12.75 2.33
CA LEU A 46 7.38 -11.82 2.51
C LEU A 46 7.38 -11.09 3.85
N GLY A 47 6.31 -11.25 4.63
CA GLY A 47 6.12 -10.56 5.91
C GLY A 47 5.82 -9.07 5.75
N THR A 48 5.57 -8.42 6.88
CA THR A 48 5.32 -6.98 6.93
C THR A 48 6.61 -6.17 6.96
N VAL A 49 6.53 -4.90 6.57
CA VAL A 49 7.68 -3.97 6.67
C VAL A 49 7.23 -2.54 6.96
N THR A 50 7.99 -1.86 7.82
CA THR A 50 7.92 -0.41 8.00
C THR A 50 9.13 0.21 7.33
N ILE A 51 8.89 1.08 6.35
CA ILE A 51 9.92 1.84 5.62
C ILE A 51 10.10 3.16 6.34
N SER A 52 11.15 3.24 7.17
CA SER A 52 11.47 4.38 8.03
C SER A 52 12.96 4.39 8.38
N GLY A 53 13.51 5.57 8.68
CA GLY A 53 14.89 5.77 9.09
C GLY A 53 15.89 5.62 7.96
N ALA A 54 15.50 5.93 6.72
CA ALA A 54 16.43 5.89 5.59
C ALA A 54 17.63 6.82 5.86
N VAL A 55 18.84 6.30 5.72
CA VAL A 55 20.04 7.13 5.87
C VAL A 55 20.26 7.95 4.60
N GLY A 56 20.35 9.28 4.77
CA GLY A 56 20.36 10.24 3.66
C GLY A 56 18.96 10.73 3.31
N THR A 57 18.85 11.60 2.30
CA THR A 57 17.56 12.16 1.89
C THR A 57 17.16 11.54 0.55
N PRO A 58 16.13 10.69 0.51
CA PRO A 58 15.58 10.18 -0.74
C PRO A 58 15.21 11.33 -1.68
N THR A 59 15.44 11.13 -2.98
CA THR A 59 15.10 12.08 -4.06
C THR A 59 14.48 11.34 -5.24
N SER A 60 14.13 12.05 -6.32
CA SER A 60 13.66 11.44 -7.57
C SER A 60 14.64 10.44 -8.17
N ASP A 61 15.94 10.66 -7.95
CA ASP A 61 17.04 9.85 -8.47
C ASP A 61 17.46 8.75 -7.47
N TYR A 62 17.10 8.93 -6.20
CA TYR A 62 17.44 8.01 -5.10
C TYR A 62 16.19 7.70 -4.26
N TYR A 63 15.43 6.70 -4.69
CA TYR A 63 14.15 6.37 -4.07
C TYR A 63 14.15 4.94 -3.53
N VAL A 64 13.30 4.68 -2.54
CA VAL A 64 13.07 3.33 -2.04
C VAL A 64 12.11 2.62 -2.98
N ARG A 65 12.42 1.40 -3.40
CA ARG A 65 11.53 0.62 -4.28
C ARG A 65 11.29 -0.77 -3.72
N ILE A 66 10.02 -1.18 -3.65
CA ILE A 66 9.61 -2.56 -3.42
C ILE A 66 8.79 -2.98 -4.63
N TYR A 67 9.25 -3.95 -5.39
CA TYR A 67 8.58 -4.37 -6.62
C TYR A 67 8.62 -5.87 -6.83
N THR A 68 7.56 -6.40 -7.44
CA THR A 68 7.53 -7.81 -7.87
C THR A 68 8.26 -8.00 -9.20
N ALA A 69 9.13 -9.02 -9.26
CA ALA A 69 9.79 -9.43 -10.49
C ALA A 69 8.76 -9.78 -11.59
N THR A 70 9.05 -9.51 -12.86
CA THR A 70 8.06 -9.54 -13.95
C THR A 70 7.30 -10.87 -14.07
N GLY A 71 7.98 -12.01 -13.92
CA GLY A 71 7.36 -13.34 -13.97
C GLY A 71 6.64 -13.77 -12.69
N GLU A 72 6.76 -12.98 -11.62
CA GLU A 72 6.26 -13.29 -10.28
C GLU A 72 5.01 -12.47 -9.93
N ARG A 73 4.52 -11.65 -10.86
CA ARG A 73 3.36 -10.77 -10.66
C ARG A 73 2.07 -11.55 -10.52
N HIS A 74 1.12 -10.96 -9.80
CA HIS A 74 -0.25 -11.48 -9.78
C HIS A 74 -0.92 -11.29 -11.14
N ASP A 75 -1.93 -12.10 -11.40
CA ASP A 75 -2.80 -12.00 -12.59
C ASP A 75 -3.98 -11.03 -12.40
N GLY A 76 -4.05 -10.36 -11.25
CA GLY A 76 -5.14 -9.45 -10.92
C GLY A 76 -6.38 -10.16 -10.38
N THR A 77 -6.34 -11.47 -10.12
CA THR A 77 -7.50 -12.22 -9.62
C THR A 77 -7.54 -12.31 -8.10
N ARG A 78 -8.76 -12.33 -7.53
CA ARG A 78 -8.99 -12.51 -6.08
C ARG A 78 -8.44 -13.85 -5.58
N SER A 79 -8.73 -14.92 -6.32
CA SER A 79 -8.45 -16.32 -5.97
C SER A 79 -7.07 -16.80 -6.40
N GLY A 80 -6.27 -15.96 -7.05
CA GLY A 80 -4.98 -16.36 -7.60
C GLY A 80 -4.16 -17.12 -6.56
N THR A 81 -3.42 -18.13 -7.00
CA THR A 81 -2.33 -18.74 -6.21
C THR A 81 -0.98 -18.15 -6.62
N THR A 82 -1.00 -17.23 -7.58
CA THR A 82 0.14 -16.54 -8.17
C THR A 82 0.27 -15.14 -7.58
N GLY A 83 1.48 -14.56 -7.69
CA GLY A 83 1.82 -13.27 -7.13
C GLY A 83 2.61 -13.35 -5.83
N THR A 84 3.63 -12.52 -5.72
CA THR A 84 4.29 -12.23 -4.44
C THR A 84 3.25 -11.75 -3.44
N TYR A 85 3.19 -12.37 -2.26
CA TYR A 85 2.22 -12.01 -1.24
C TYR A 85 2.86 -11.61 0.09
N LEU A 86 2.18 -10.69 0.76
CA LEU A 86 2.44 -10.31 2.15
C LEU A 86 1.22 -10.69 2.97
N ASN A 87 1.43 -11.36 4.09
CA ASN A 87 0.41 -11.56 5.11
C ASN A 87 0.52 -10.49 6.18
N THR A 88 -0.48 -9.62 6.28
CA THR A 88 -0.41 -8.47 7.18
C THR A 88 -0.73 -8.80 8.64
N GLY A 89 -1.34 -9.95 8.93
CA GLY A 89 -1.82 -10.30 10.28
C GLY A 89 -2.62 -9.16 10.94
N ASN A 90 -2.12 -8.68 12.08
CA ASN A 90 -2.67 -7.54 12.85
C ASN A 90 -1.95 -6.20 12.63
N GLN A 91 -1.14 -6.07 11.58
CA GLN A 91 -0.36 -4.87 11.27
C GLN A 91 -0.64 -4.37 9.84
N HIS A 92 -0.01 -3.25 9.47
CA HIS A 92 0.11 -2.85 8.07
C HIS A 92 0.98 -3.87 7.34
N GLY A 93 0.63 -4.20 6.09
CA GLY A 93 1.53 -4.99 5.25
C GLY A 93 2.79 -4.20 4.94
N ILE A 94 2.60 -2.99 4.43
CA ILE A 94 3.66 -2.01 4.23
C ILE A 94 3.24 -0.69 4.88
N ASP A 95 4.05 -0.19 5.80
CA ASP A 95 3.91 1.14 6.40
C ASP A 95 5.03 2.04 5.89
N VAL A 96 4.68 3.06 5.10
CA VAL A 96 5.61 3.99 4.47
C VAL A 96 5.68 5.26 5.28
N GLN A 97 6.88 5.53 5.80
CA GLN A 97 7.25 6.72 6.57
C GLN A 97 8.45 7.44 5.95
N GLU A 98 8.82 7.08 4.71
CA GLU A 98 9.87 7.72 3.93
C GLU A 98 9.35 8.36 2.64
N ASN A 99 9.90 9.54 2.34
CA ASN A 99 9.68 10.22 1.06
C ASN A 99 10.26 9.41 -0.11
N TYR A 100 9.77 9.66 -1.33
CA TYR A 100 10.24 9.00 -2.55
C TYR A 100 10.28 7.48 -2.38
N THR A 101 9.13 6.89 -2.08
CA THR A 101 8.96 5.43 -1.98
C THR A 101 8.03 4.94 -3.08
N ARG A 102 8.39 3.82 -3.72
CA ARG A 102 7.59 3.15 -4.75
C ARG A 102 7.26 1.73 -4.34
N ILE A 103 5.99 1.35 -4.51
CA ILE A 103 5.47 0.01 -4.22
C ILE A 103 4.76 -0.49 -5.47
N GLU A 104 5.20 -1.62 -6.03
CA GLU A 104 4.79 -2.02 -7.38
C GLU A 104 4.48 -3.52 -7.52
N GLY A 105 3.31 -3.85 -8.10
CA GLY A 105 2.98 -5.21 -8.54
C GLY A 105 2.82 -6.24 -7.42
N LEU A 106 2.65 -5.80 -6.18
CA LEU A 106 2.50 -6.69 -5.02
C LEU A 106 1.05 -7.12 -4.86
N ARG A 107 0.86 -8.35 -4.39
CA ARG A 107 -0.40 -8.79 -3.83
C ARG A 107 -0.33 -8.75 -2.31
N LEU A 108 -1.34 -8.22 -1.67
CA LEU A 108 -1.43 -8.18 -0.21
C LEU A 108 -2.67 -8.92 0.23
N TYR A 109 -2.49 -9.86 1.16
CA TYR A 109 -3.57 -10.63 1.74
C TYR A 109 -3.56 -10.44 3.26
N ARG A 110 -4.73 -10.36 3.88
CA ARG A 110 -4.82 -10.26 5.33
C ARG A 110 -5.40 -11.52 5.93
N SER A 111 -4.62 -12.23 6.73
CA SER A 111 -5.08 -13.38 7.49
C SER A 111 -5.25 -13.05 8.98
N ASN A 112 -6.21 -12.19 9.36
CA ASN A 112 -6.71 -12.04 10.74
C ASN A 112 -5.99 -10.97 11.61
N GLY A 113 -6.72 -9.94 12.06
CA GLY A 113 -6.25 -9.00 13.10
C GLY A 113 -7.08 -7.70 13.19
N GLN A 114 -6.98 -6.97 14.30
CA GLN A 114 -7.59 -5.62 14.48
C GLN A 114 -6.86 -4.57 13.64
N GLN A 115 -7.56 -3.46 13.33
CA GLN A 115 -7.14 -2.18 12.70
C GLN A 115 -5.86 -2.23 11.85
N LYS A 116 -5.91 -1.87 10.56
CA LYS A 116 -4.80 -1.26 9.76
C LYS A 116 -4.94 -1.46 8.24
N GLY A 117 -4.43 -0.50 7.46
CA GLY A 117 -4.38 -0.56 5.99
C GLY A 117 -3.42 -1.62 5.46
N ALA A 118 -3.68 -2.26 4.32
CA ALA A 118 -2.71 -3.19 3.71
C ALA A 118 -1.43 -2.45 3.29
N ILE A 119 -1.59 -1.29 2.65
CA ILE A 119 -0.54 -0.29 2.45
C ILE A 119 -0.96 0.97 3.19
N ALA A 120 -0.09 1.46 4.08
CA ALA A 120 -0.27 2.69 4.79
C ALA A 120 0.83 3.70 4.44
N LEU A 121 0.42 4.92 4.13
CA LEU A 121 1.28 6.06 3.90
C LEU A 121 1.03 7.05 5.04
N THR A 122 2.03 7.28 5.88
CA THR A 122 1.87 8.04 7.12
C THR A 122 2.98 9.10 7.28
N ASN A 123 2.90 9.92 8.33
CA ASN A 123 3.98 10.84 8.72
C ASN A 123 4.42 11.87 7.66
N SER A 124 3.46 12.47 6.93
CA SER A 124 3.74 13.58 6.00
C SER A 124 4.76 13.25 4.91
N VAL A 125 4.77 11.99 4.47
CA VAL A 125 5.62 11.56 3.35
C VAL A 125 5.14 12.11 2.01
N THR A 126 6.08 12.34 1.11
CA THR A 126 5.85 12.96 -0.20
C THR A 126 6.47 12.15 -1.33
N ASN A 127 5.94 12.32 -2.53
CA ASN A 127 6.39 11.65 -3.75
C ASN A 127 6.28 10.11 -3.66
N ILE A 128 5.15 9.64 -3.16
CA ILE A 128 4.87 8.20 -3.08
C ILE A 128 4.20 7.70 -4.35
N LEU A 129 4.63 6.56 -4.85
CA LEU A 129 3.94 5.82 -5.92
C LEU A 129 3.52 4.44 -5.42
N VAL A 130 2.24 4.12 -5.57
CA VAL A 130 1.73 2.75 -5.43
C VAL A 130 1.13 2.35 -6.77
N ASP A 131 1.69 1.35 -7.43
CA ASP A 131 1.32 0.98 -8.80
C ASP A 131 1.04 -0.51 -8.93
N GLY A 132 -0.05 -0.86 -9.62
CA GLY A 132 -0.31 -2.23 -10.04
C GLY A 132 -0.46 -3.21 -8.88
N CYS A 133 -0.81 -2.75 -7.68
CA CYS A 133 -0.94 -3.61 -6.50
C CYS A 133 -2.36 -4.15 -6.36
N VAL A 134 -2.49 -5.36 -5.83
CA VAL A 134 -3.78 -6.00 -5.54
C VAL A 134 -3.91 -6.25 -4.04
N VAL A 135 -4.94 -5.70 -3.40
CA VAL A 135 -5.27 -6.00 -2.01
C VAL A 135 -6.49 -6.91 -1.97
N VAL A 136 -6.36 -8.05 -1.30
CA VAL A 136 -7.44 -9.05 -1.17
C VAL A 136 -7.80 -9.28 0.29
N GLY A 137 -9.09 -9.11 0.61
CA GLY A 137 -9.70 -9.70 1.80
C GLY A 137 -9.13 -9.16 3.12
N ILE A 138 -9.54 -7.96 3.52
CA ILE A 138 -9.20 -7.36 4.81
C ILE A 138 -10.09 -7.95 5.93
N GLY A 139 -9.88 -9.21 6.32
CA GLY A 139 -10.82 -10.04 7.09
C GLY A 139 -11.72 -9.38 8.17
N ASN A 140 -12.90 -9.99 8.37
CA ASN A 140 -14.09 -9.54 9.13
C ASN A 140 -13.96 -9.36 10.67
N GLN A 141 -12.75 -9.14 11.20
CA GLN A 141 -12.50 -9.14 12.65
C GLN A 141 -12.04 -7.79 13.22
N ALA A 142 -11.96 -6.73 12.41
CA ALA A 142 -11.72 -5.42 12.99
C ALA A 142 -12.94 -4.99 13.82
N THR A 143 -12.70 -4.29 14.92
CA THR A 143 -13.75 -3.71 15.77
C THR A 143 -13.92 -2.21 15.55
N THR A 144 -13.16 -1.63 14.61
CA THR A 144 -12.98 -0.17 14.54
C THR A 144 -12.75 0.35 13.13
N TYR A 145 -11.74 -0.13 12.39
CA TYR A 145 -11.48 0.35 11.02
C TYR A 145 -10.73 -0.64 10.11
N GLN A 146 -10.98 -0.59 8.79
CA GLN A 146 -10.33 -1.44 7.77
C GLN A 146 -10.09 -0.70 6.46
N TRP A 147 -8.87 -0.76 5.90
CA TRP A 147 -8.58 -0.12 4.60
C TRP A 147 -7.65 -0.94 3.72
N ALA A 148 -7.75 -0.82 2.40
CA ALA A 148 -6.74 -1.41 1.52
C ALA A 148 -5.55 -0.45 1.42
N TYR A 149 -5.84 0.82 1.15
CA TYR A 149 -4.87 1.89 1.05
C TYR A 149 -5.23 2.99 2.04
N SER A 150 -4.35 3.23 3.02
CA SER A 150 -4.53 4.27 4.04
C SER A 150 -3.54 5.39 3.81
N ILE A 151 -4.02 6.60 3.56
CA ILE A 151 -3.19 7.77 3.27
C ILE A 151 -3.47 8.82 4.33
N ALA A 152 -2.48 9.21 5.13
CA ALA A 152 -2.71 10.05 6.29
C ALA A 152 -1.66 11.14 6.53
N ASN A 153 -2.10 12.29 7.07
CA ASN A 153 -1.25 13.35 7.63
C ASN A 153 -0.31 14.04 6.62
N ASN A 154 -0.85 14.85 5.72
CA ASN A 154 -0.16 15.66 4.70
C ASN A 154 0.65 14.86 3.68
N VAL A 155 0.22 13.63 3.38
CA VAL A 155 0.90 12.79 2.39
C VAL A 155 0.66 13.27 0.96
N THR A 156 1.69 13.26 0.12
CA THR A 156 1.55 13.39 -1.34
C THR A 156 1.85 12.07 -2.04
N ALA A 157 0.87 11.55 -2.78
CA ALA A 157 0.93 10.20 -3.34
C ALA A 157 0.16 10.06 -4.66
N THR A 158 0.64 9.17 -5.51
CA THR A 158 -0.12 8.63 -6.64
C THR A 158 -0.37 7.15 -6.37
N VAL A 159 -1.63 6.75 -6.40
CA VAL A 159 -2.04 5.34 -6.35
C VAL A 159 -2.69 5.00 -7.69
N GLN A 160 -2.07 4.11 -8.46
CA GLN A 160 -2.50 3.85 -9.82
C GLN A 160 -2.56 2.37 -10.18
N ASN A 161 -3.43 2.03 -11.13
CA ASN A 161 -3.61 0.67 -11.65
C ASN A 161 -3.82 -0.38 -10.54
N CYS A 162 -4.37 0.04 -9.41
CA CYS A 162 -4.51 -0.78 -8.21
C CYS A 162 -5.90 -1.40 -8.11
N LEU A 163 -5.99 -2.54 -7.45
CA LEU A 163 -7.23 -3.28 -7.29
C LEU A 163 -7.47 -3.65 -5.83
N ALA A 164 -8.64 -3.31 -5.31
CA ALA A 164 -9.07 -3.69 -3.97
C ALA A 164 -10.26 -4.65 -4.04
N TYR A 165 -10.05 -5.88 -3.60
CA TYR A 165 -11.10 -6.87 -3.39
C TYR A 165 -11.56 -6.84 -1.93
N GLY A 166 -12.83 -6.51 -1.76
CA GLY A 166 -13.46 -6.37 -0.47
C GLY A 166 -13.66 -7.67 0.29
N THR A 167 -14.15 -7.49 1.50
CA THR A 167 -14.33 -8.53 2.50
C THR A 167 -15.71 -9.13 2.36
N THR A 168 -15.80 -10.45 2.47
CA THR A 168 -17.08 -11.09 2.77
C THR A 168 -17.29 -11.01 4.28
N GLY A 169 -18.26 -10.21 4.73
CA GLY A 169 -18.82 -10.37 6.08
C GLY A 169 -19.02 -9.12 6.95
N ALA A 170 -18.83 -7.91 6.41
CA ALA A 170 -19.15 -6.61 7.01
C ALA A 170 -19.83 -6.61 8.39
N LYS A 171 -19.14 -6.07 9.41
CA LYS A 171 -19.82 -5.61 10.63
C LYS A 171 -20.40 -4.23 10.36
N THR A 172 -21.72 -4.13 10.44
CA THR A 172 -22.43 -2.84 10.41
C THR A 172 -21.82 -1.86 11.43
N GLY A 173 -21.49 -0.64 11.00
CA GLY A 173 -20.99 0.44 11.87
C GLY A 173 -19.47 0.59 11.97
N ILE A 174 -18.70 -0.10 11.11
CA ILE A 174 -17.24 0.09 11.00
C ILE A 174 -16.94 1.02 9.83
N ASN A 175 -16.06 2.00 10.06
CA ASN A 175 -15.53 2.88 9.02
C ASN A 175 -14.45 2.12 8.24
N SER A 176 -14.84 1.58 7.12
CA SER A 176 -13.97 0.82 6.27
C SER A 176 -14.14 1.31 4.83
N SER A 177 -13.01 1.48 4.13
CA SER A 177 -12.98 1.81 2.71
C SER A 177 -11.82 1.16 1.97
N ALA A 178 -11.96 0.94 0.67
CA ALA A 178 -10.82 0.50 -0.14
C ALA A 178 -9.70 1.55 -0.11
N PHE A 179 -10.04 2.81 -0.34
CA PHE A 179 -9.11 3.93 -0.22
C PHE A 179 -9.56 4.85 0.91
N ARG A 180 -8.62 5.21 1.79
CA ARG A 180 -8.85 6.20 2.83
C ARG A 180 -7.83 7.32 2.72
N CYS A 181 -8.31 8.55 2.82
CA CYS A 181 -7.49 9.75 2.82
C CYS A 181 -7.87 10.58 4.05
N TRP A 182 -7.01 10.59 5.06
CA TRP A 182 -7.23 11.32 6.31
C TRP A 182 -6.22 12.45 6.45
N TYR A 183 -6.67 13.70 6.35
CA TYR A 183 -5.77 14.88 6.39
C TYR A 183 -4.65 14.79 5.36
N CYS A 184 -4.92 14.21 4.19
CA CYS A 184 -3.89 14.02 3.17
C CYS A 184 -3.54 15.34 2.45
N GLY A 185 -2.36 15.37 1.85
CA GLY A 185 -1.97 16.43 0.92
C GLY A 185 -2.48 16.13 -0.49
N ALA A 186 -1.68 16.47 -1.51
CA ALA A 186 -2.02 16.20 -2.91
C ALA A 186 -1.97 14.70 -3.21
N VAL A 187 -3.13 14.10 -3.42
CA VAL A 187 -3.27 12.65 -3.72
C VAL A 187 -3.98 12.45 -5.04
N SER A 188 -3.44 11.58 -5.89
CA SER A 188 -4.07 11.15 -7.15
C SER A 188 -4.36 9.65 -7.12
N ILE A 189 -5.58 9.26 -7.46
CA ILE A 189 -6.03 7.87 -7.56
C ILE A 189 -6.47 7.63 -9.01
N LEU A 190 -5.74 6.78 -9.73
CA LEU A 190 -5.79 6.70 -11.19
C LEU A 190 -5.98 5.25 -11.66
N ASN A 191 -6.91 4.99 -12.57
CA ASN A 191 -7.09 3.65 -13.16
C ASN A 191 -7.28 2.53 -12.12
N CYS A 192 -7.88 2.84 -10.97
CA CYS A 192 -8.06 1.89 -9.88
C CYS A 192 -9.45 1.24 -9.94
N ALA A 193 -9.54 0.00 -9.46
CA ALA A 193 -10.80 -0.72 -9.35
C ALA A 193 -11.05 -1.21 -7.92
N VAL A 194 -12.31 -1.14 -7.50
CA VAL A 194 -12.77 -1.67 -6.21
C VAL A 194 -13.97 -2.56 -6.44
N THR A 195 -13.97 -3.74 -5.82
CA THR A 195 -15.13 -4.64 -5.92
C THR A 195 -15.32 -5.52 -4.71
N GLY A 196 -16.58 -5.87 -4.42
CA GLY A 196 -16.95 -6.81 -3.36
C GLY A 196 -16.76 -6.25 -1.96
N TRP A 197 -16.80 -4.92 -1.81
CA TRP A 197 -16.63 -4.19 -0.55
C TRP A 197 -18.00 -3.98 0.10
N THR A 198 -18.33 -4.76 1.13
CA THR A 198 -19.69 -4.79 1.68
C THR A 198 -19.93 -3.86 2.88
N ASP A 199 -19.07 -2.87 3.11
CA ASP A 199 -19.07 -2.04 4.32
C ASP A 199 -19.53 -0.59 4.10
N ALA A 200 -19.80 0.13 5.20
CA ALA A 200 -20.54 1.39 5.28
C ALA A 200 -19.96 2.58 4.48
N SER A 201 -18.64 2.66 4.27
CA SER A 201 -18.02 3.83 3.62
C SER A 201 -17.66 3.62 2.14
N GLY A 202 -17.94 2.46 1.55
CA GLY A 202 -17.75 2.21 0.12
C GLY A 202 -16.31 2.30 -0.37
N VAL A 203 -16.11 2.83 -1.59
CA VAL A 203 -14.78 2.96 -2.22
C VAL A 203 -13.89 3.95 -1.48
N TYR A 204 -14.48 4.98 -0.89
CA TYR A 204 -13.76 6.09 -0.33
C TYR A 204 -14.36 6.57 1.00
N ASP A 205 -13.54 6.47 2.05
CA ASP A 205 -13.82 7.10 3.35
C ASP A 205 -12.97 8.38 3.44
N ALA A 206 -13.57 9.53 3.09
CA ALA A 206 -13.11 10.83 3.59
C ALA A 206 -13.64 11.04 5.00
N GLY A 207 -13.35 10.10 5.91
CA GLY A 207 -13.72 10.21 7.30
C GLY A 207 -13.07 11.46 7.85
N PHE A 208 -13.87 12.53 7.98
CA PHE A 208 -13.46 13.86 8.42
C PHE A 208 -12.72 14.71 7.35
N PHE A 209 -13.48 15.37 6.45
CA PHE A 209 -13.07 16.65 5.85
C PHE A 209 -12.99 17.74 6.93
N ALA A 210 -12.21 17.57 8.00
CA ALA A 210 -11.95 18.69 8.90
C ALA A 210 -10.92 19.62 8.24
N ALA A 211 -11.45 20.58 7.48
CA ALA A 211 -10.98 21.96 7.38
C ALA A 211 -9.51 22.26 6.99
N ASN A 212 -8.67 21.27 6.67
CA ASN A 212 -7.23 21.50 6.45
C ASN A 212 -6.61 20.76 5.26
N THR A 213 -7.39 20.05 4.45
CA THR A 213 -6.89 19.61 3.13
C THR A 213 -6.96 20.80 2.19
N THR A 214 -5.93 21.63 2.15
CA THR A 214 -5.80 22.73 1.16
C THR A 214 -5.61 22.21 -0.27
N THR A 215 -5.42 20.89 -0.44
CA THR A 215 -5.20 20.24 -1.74
C THR A 215 -6.26 19.15 -2.00
N PRO A 216 -6.85 19.09 -3.21
CA PRO A 216 -7.88 18.12 -3.54
C PRO A 216 -7.31 16.73 -3.78
N VAL A 217 -8.09 15.69 -3.45
CA VAL A 217 -7.86 14.31 -3.90
C VAL A 217 -8.44 14.17 -5.30
N VAL A 218 -7.64 13.74 -6.27
CA VAL A 218 -8.05 13.58 -7.67
C VAL A 218 -8.32 12.12 -7.98
N TRP A 219 -9.49 11.84 -8.55
CA TRP A 219 -9.89 10.51 -9.03
C TRP A 219 -10.06 10.53 -10.54
N THR A 220 -9.35 9.64 -11.24
CA THR A 220 -9.44 9.54 -12.71
C THR A 220 -9.56 8.08 -13.13
N ASN A 221 -10.52 7.79 -14.01
CA ASN A 221 -10.71 6.46 -14.60
C ASN A 221 -10.80 5.32 -13.56
N CYS A 222 -11.47 5.59 -12.44
CA CYS A 222 -11.65 4.60 -11.38
C CYS A 222 -13.03 3.94 -11.47
N VAL A 223 -13.12 2.68 -11.05
CA VAL A 223 -14.33 1.87 -11.13
C VAL A 223 -14.67 1.27 -9.77
N SER A 224 -15.95 1.32 -9.40
CA SER A 224 -16.52 0.72 -8.20
C SER A 224 -17.64 -0.22 -8.62
N ILE A 225 -17.59 -1.49 -8.22
CA ILE A 225 -18.62 -2.47 -8.59
C ILE A 225 -18.98 -3.38 -7.41
N GLY A 226 -20.28 -3.47 -7.11
CA GLY A 226 -20.81 -4.46 -6.17
C GLY A 226 -20.50 -4.13 -4.71
N ASN A 227 -20.43 -2.84 -4.38
CA ASN A 227 -20.28 -2.36 -3.01
C ASN A 227 -21.66 -2.06 -2.44
N SER A 228 -21.94 -2.53 -1.21
CA SER A 228 -23.31 -2.51 -0.68
C SER A 228 -23.74 -1.21 -0.02
N THR A 229 -22.79 -0.32 0.29
CA THR A 229 -22.99 0.96 0.97
C THR A 229 -21.81 1.91 0.70
N GLY A 230 -22.05 3.22 0.62
CA GLY A 230 -21.02 4.26 0.50
C GLY A 230 -21.04 5.06 -0.82
N ASN A 231 -20.43 6.26 -0.81
CA ASN A 231 -20.32 7.10 -1.99
C ASN A 231 -19.27 6.51 -2.93
N ASP A 232 -19.70 5.95 -4.06
CA ASP A 232 -18.78 5.26 -4.97
C ASP A 232 -17.74 6.22 -5.56
N PHE A 233 -18.12 7.46 -5.93
CA PHE A 233 -17.19 8.52 -6.37
C PHE A 233 -17.81 9.93 -6.29
N GLU A 234 -18.59 10.25 -5.25
CA GLU A 234 -19.19 11.59 -5.18
C GLU A 234 -18.17 12.63 -4.72
N ARG A 235 -18.04 13.68 -5.54
CA ARG A 235 -17.26 14.90 -5.29
C ARG A 235 -17.92 15.76 -4.23
#